data_AF-C0P9Q1-F1
#
_entry.id   AF-C0P9Q1-F1
#
_cell.length_a   1.000
_cell.length_b   1.000
_cell.length_c   1.000
_cell.angle_alpha   90.00
_cell.angle_beta   90.00
_cell.angle_gamma   90.00
#
_symmetry.space_group_name_H-M   'P 1'
#
loop_
_entity.id
_entity.type
_entity.pdbx_description
1 polymer ?
#
loop_
_entity_poly.entity_id
_entity_poly.type
_entity_poly.pdbx_seq_one_letter_code
_entity_poly.pdbx_strand_id
1 'polypeptide(L)'
;MEPDDDLRRRGAVPEHAHQAHRRQEDHGDRRLHRLLPVLDDLIAEEKNHGSFDFVFVDADKDNYLNYHERLLKLVKLGGLIGYDNTLWNGSVVLPDDAPMRKYIRFYRDFVLVLNKALAADDRVEICQLPVGDGVTLCRRVK
;
A
#
# COMPACT_ATOMS: atom_id res chain seq x y z
N MET A 1 -24.43 40.79 -10.52
CA MET A 1 -24.21 40.12 -9.23
C MET A 1 -24.01 38.66 -9.57
N GLU A 2 -22.78 38.31 -9.91
CA GLU A 2 -22.37 36.95 -10.25
C GLU A 2 -21.94 36.21 -8.97
N PRO A 3 -22.01 34.86 -8.93
CA PRO A 3 -21.61 34.10 -7.76
C PRO A 3 -20.08 34.00 -7.64
N ASP A 4 -19.59 34.12 -6.40
CA ASP A 4 -18.17 34.10 -6.01
C ASP A 4 -17.44 32.79 -6.35
N ASP A 5 -16.23 32.96 -6.88
CA ASP A 5 -15.30 31.99 -7.44
C ASP A 5 -14.48 31.22 -6.37
N ASP A 6 -15.00 31.05 -5.15
CA ASP A 6 -14.25 30.53 -3.98
C ASP A 6 -14.27 28.99 -3.81
N LEU A 7 -14.89 28.25 -4.74
CA LEU A 7 -15.01 26.78 -4.66
C LEU A 7 -13.96 26.01 -5.47
N ARG A 8 -12.94 26.67 -6.03
CA ARG A 8 -11.91 26.01 -6.88
C ARG A 8 -10.50 25.91 -6.28
N ARG A 9 -10.25 26.28 -5.01
CA ARG A 9 -8.87 26.34 -4.47
C ARG A 9 -8.62 25.71 -3.10
N ARG A 10 -9.31 24.61 -2.75
CA ARG A 10 -8.95 23.83 -1.54
C ARG A 10 -8.75 22.36 -1.85
N GLY A 11 -7.81 22.07 -2.75
CA GLY A 11 -7.12 20.79 -2.82
C GLY A 11 -5.91 20.80 -1.88
N ALA A 12 -6.14 20.90 -0.57
CA ALA A 12 -5.09 20.74 0.42
C ALA A 12 -5.04 19.25 0.82
N VAL A 13 -4.29 18.48 0.05
CA VAL A 13 -3.77 17.19 0.52
C VAL A 13 -2.75 17.52 1.62
N PRO A 14 -2.83 16.94 2.84
CA PRO A 14 -1.87 17.21 3.90
C PRO A 14 -0.43 16.93 3.42
N GLU A 15 0.53 17.76 3.84
CA GLU A 15 1.92 17.82 3.38
C GLU A 15 2.77 16.54 3.61
N HIS A 16 2.18 15.43 4.09
CA HIS A 16 2.88 14.16 4.32
C HIS A 16 2.13 12.92 3.80
N ALA A 17 1.33 13.07 2.73
CA ALA A 17 0.86 11.91 1.96
C ALA A 17 1.94 11.48 0.94
N HIS A 18 2.56 10.31 1.12
CA HIS A 18 3.39 9.69 0.10
C HIS A 18 2.64 8.51 -0.53
N GLN A 19 2.22 8.70 -1.78
CA GLN A 19 1.78 7.61 -2.64
C GLN A 19 3.04 6.93 -3.21
N ALA A 20 3.25 5.66 -2.92
CA ALA A 20 4.22 4.86 -3.64
C ALA A 20 3.60 4.42 -4.98
N HIS A 21 3.49 5.34 -5.94
CA HIS A 21 2.95 5.05 -7.27
C HIS A 21 4.08 5.08 -8.32
N ARG A 22 4.32 3.96 -9.00
CA ARG A 22 4.83 3.98 -10.38
C ARG A 22 3.96 3.09 -11.24
N ARG A 23 3.16 3.70 -12.12
CA ARG A 23 2.44 3.01 -13.20
C ARG A 23 3.44 2.28 -14.09
N GLN A 24 3.12 1.04 -14.44
CA GLN A 24 3.90 0.22 -15.35
C GLN A 24 3.48 0.52 -16.79
N GLU A 25 3.78 1.73 -17.26
CA GLU A 25 3.64 2.13 -18.66
C GLU A 25 4.82 3.05 -19.00
N ASP A 26 5.94 2.47 -19.43
CA ASP A 26 6.57 2.85 -20.71
C ASP A 26 7.80 1.99 -21.02
N HIS A 27 8.01 1.77 -22.31
CA HIS A 27 9.16 1.08 -22.85
C HIS A 27 10.44 1.91 -22.66
N GLY A 28 11.37 1.39 -21.84
CA GLY A 28 12.80 1.71 -21.99
C GLY A 28 13.35 2.87 -21.16
N ASP A 29 13.27 2.80 -19.82
CA ASP A 29 14.39 3.25 -18.98
C ASP A 29 14.39 2.46 -17.65
N ARG A 30 15.41 1.62 -17.47
CA ARG A 30 15.55 0.65 -16.36
C ARG A 30 16.15 1.28 -15.10
N ARG A 31 15.80 2.53 -14.76
CA ARG A 31 16.09 3.10 -13.43
C ARG A 31 14.91 2.84 -12.49
N LEU A 32 14.68 1.55 -12.24
CA LEU A 32 13.84 1.05 -11.15
C LEU A 32 14.58 1.33 -9.85
N HIS A 33 14.33 2.48 -9.23
CA HIS A 33 14.74 2.72 -7.85
C HIS A 33 14.00 1.69 -6.99
N ARG A 34 14.75 0.75 -6.41
CA ARG A 34 14.23 -0.31 -5.54
C ARG A 34 13.59 0.37 -4.33
N LEU A 35 12.28 0.14 -4.10
CA LEU A 35 11.52 0.84 -3.05
C LEU A 35 12.05 0.54 -1.64
N LEU A 36 12.55 -0.69 -1.43
CA LEU A 36 13.12 -1.10 -0.14
C LEU A 36 14.30 -0.22 0.32
N PRO A 37 15.37 0.00 -0.48
CA PRO A 37 16.41 0.97 -0.14
C PRO A 37 15.90 2.36 0.21
N VAL A 38 14.90 2.88 -0.51
CA VAL A 38 14.34 4.21 -0.21
C VAL A 38 13.68 4.22 1.17
N LEU A 39 12.93 3.18 1.51
CA LEU A 39 12.35 3.04 2.84
C LEU A 39 13.43 2.84 3.92
N ASP A 40 14.50 2.10 3.61
CA ASP A 40 15.63 1.89 4.52
C ASP A 40 16.37 3.22 4.80
N ASP A 41 16.59 4.04 3.77
CA ASP A 41 17.18 5.39 3.90
C ASP A 41 16.29 6.31 4.75
N LEU A 42 14.97 6.27 4.54
CA LEU A 42 14.02 7.03 5.37
C LEU A 42 14.08 6.60 6.84
N ILE A 43 14.18 5.30 7.11
CA ILE A 43 14.29 4.74 8.47
C ILE A 43 15.62 5.10 9.12
N ALA A 44 16.70 5.27 8.34
CA ALA A 44 18.01 5.64 8.88
C ALA A 44 17.99 7.02 9.57
N GLU A 45 17.08 7.90 9.17
CA GLU A 45 16.87 9.20 9.81
C GLU A 45 15.79 9.10 10.90
N GLU A 46 16.18 9.17 12.18
CA GLU A 46 15.28 9.01 13.33
C GLU A 46 14.07 9.97 13.33
N LYS A 47 14.25 11.19 12.81
CA LYS A 47 13.17 12.18 12.65
C LYS A 47 12.01 11.72 11.75
N ASN A 48 12.23 10.70 10.93
CA ASN A 48 11.21 10.15 10.03
C ASN A 48 10.40 9.01 10.68
N HIS A 49 10.76 8.56 11.89
CA HIS A 49 10.01 7.52 12.58
C HIS A 49 8.68 8.11 13.06
N GLY A 50 7.58 7.50 12.64
CA GLY A 50 6.24 7.99 12.93
C GLY A 50 5.93 9.38 12.35
N SER A 51 6.61 9.81 11.28
CA SER A 51 6.35 11.11 10.65
C SER A 51 5.24 11.08 9.58
N PHE A 52 4.84 9.89 9.13
CA PHE A 52 3.84 9.74 8.07
C PHE A 52 2.44 9.52 8.63
N ASP A 53 1.46 10.27 8.12
CA ASP A 53 0.04 10.13 8.48
C ASP A 53 -0.63 8.97 7.75
N PHE A 54 -0.32 8.84 6.45
CA PHE A 54 -0.93 7.89 5.55
C PHE A 54 0.06 7.42 4.49
N VAL A 55 0.03 6.12 4.19
CA VAL A 55 0.78 5.51 3.08
C VAL A 55 -0.13 4.61 2.26
N PHE A 56 -0.05 4.72 0.94
CA PHE A 56 -0.72 3.82 0.01
C PHE A 56 0.30 2.98 -0.76
N VAL A 57 0.14 1.65 -0.68
CA VAL A 57 1.05 0.65 -1.26
C VAL A 57 0.35 -0.03 -2.43
N ASP A 58 0.71 0.39 -3.64
CA ASP A 58 0.33 -0.23 -4.90
C ASP A 58 1.59 -0.56 -5.71
N ALA A 59 2.28 -1.62 -5.27
CA ALA A 59 3.52 -2.10 -5.86
C ALA A 59 3.53 -3.62 -6.08
N ASP A 60 4.72 -4.20 -6.15
CA ASP A 60 5.02 -5.63 -6.27
C ASP A 60 4.61 -6.42 -5.01
N LYS A 61 3.69 -7.38 -5.20
CA LYS A 61 2.98 -8.06 -4.10
C LYS A 61 3.89 -8.95 -3.25
N ASP A 62 4.97 -9.47 -3.83
CA ASP A 62 5.99 -10.27 -3.17
C ASP A 62 6.80 -9.50 -2.12
N ASN A 63 6.82 -8.17 -2.18
CA ASN A 63 7.47 -7.32 -1.18
C ASN A 63 6.51 -6.65 -0.19
N TYR A 64 5.20 -6.91 -0.22
CA TYR A 64 4.26 -6.19 0.67
C TYR A 64 4.55 -6.39 2.15
N LEU A 65 4.98 -7.58 2.57
CA LEU A 65 5.42 -7.82 3.95
C LEU A 65 6.73 -7.09 4.27
N ASN A 66 7.66 -7.04 3.32
CA ASN A 66 8.90 -6.29 3.51
C ASN A 66 8.64 -4.78 3.64
N TYR A 67 7.65 -4.26 2.90
CA TYR A 67 7.16 -2.89 3.04
C TYR A 67 6.47 -2.71 4.39
N HIS A 68 5.63 -3.64 4.81
CA HIS A 68 4.90 -3.56 6.09
C HIS A 68 5.83 -3.33 7.29
N GLU A 69 6.90 -4.10 7.41
CA GLU A 69 7.87 -3.95 8.51
C GLU A 69 8.56 -2.58 8.55
N ARG A 70 8.72 -1.94 7.38
CA ARG A 70 9.34 -0.62 7.25
C ARG A 70 8.32 0.48 7.51
N LEU A 71 7.12 0.34 6.95
CA LEU A 71 6.05 1.30 7.08
C LEU A 71 5.54 1.40 8.51
N LEU A 72 5.56 0.31 9.30
CA LEU A 72 5.25 0.38 10.73
C LEU A 72 6.21 1.25 11.54
N LYS A 73 7.46 1.45 11.07
CA LYS A 73 8.40 2.38 11.71
C LYS A 73 8.13 3.82 11.29
N LEU A 74 7.74 4.03 10.04
CA LEU A 74 7.58 5.35 9.42
C LEU A 74 6.20 5.97 9.69
N VAL A 75 5.13 5.18 9.72
CA VAL A 75 3.76 5.65 9.95
C VAL A 75 3.52 5.89 11.42
N LYS A 76 2.92 7.02 11.78
CA LYS A 76 2.65 7.39 13.17
C LYS A 76 1.67 6.42 13.85
N LEU A 77 1.66 6.38 15.18
CA LEU A 77 0.57 5.73 15.92
C LEU A 77 -0.77 6.39 15.56
N GLY A 78 -1.77 5.58 15.22
CA GLY A 78 -3.05 6.02 14.67
C GLY A 78 -3.03 6.39 13.18
N GLY A 79 -1.86 6.42 12.54
CA GLY A 79 -1.70 6.56 11.10
C GLY A 79 -2.17 5.31 10.34
N LEU A 80 -2.31 5.44 9.03
CA LEU A 80 -3.00 4.45 8.19
C LEU A 80 -2.13 3.98 7.02
N ILE A 81 -2.09 2.67 6.79
CA ILE A 81 -1.46 2.07 5.61
C ILE A 81 -2.56 1.41 4.77
N GLY A 82 -2.64 1.71 3.49
CA GLY A 82 -3.54 1.03 2.54
C GLY A 82 -2.76 0.11 1.61
N TYR A 83 -3.11 -1.17 1.56
CA TYR A 83 -2.56 -2.14 0.60
C TYR A 83 -3.58 -2.40 -0.51
N ASP A 84 -3.18 -2.19 -1.76
CA ASP A 84 -4.06 -2.39 -2.91
C ASP A 84 -4.03 -3.83 -3.47
N ASN A 85 -5.09 -4.18 -4.19
CA ASN A 85 -5.36 -5.46 -4.85
C ASN A 85 -5.30 -6.69 -3.91
N THR A 86 -5.75 -6.53 -2.67
CA THR A 86 -5.69 -7.61 -1.66
C THR A 86 -6.74 -8.70 -1.86
N LEU A 87 -7.71 -8.53 -2.76
CA LEU A 87 -8.61 -9.60 -3.21
C LEU A 87 -8.13 -10.27 -4.52
N TRP A 88 -7.16 -9.67 -5.19
CA TRP A 88 -6.37 -10.22 -6.31
C TRP A 88 -7.21 -10.93 -7.38
N ASN A 89 -8.08 -10.15 -8.02
CA ASN A 89 -9.06 -10.55 -9.04
C ASN A 89 -9.96 -11.71 -8.58
N GLY A 90 -10.26 -11.77 -7.29
CA GLY A 90 -11.01 -12.86 -6.64
C GLY A 90 -10.27 -14.20 -6.59
N SER A 91 -9.01 -14.26 -7.05
CA SER A 91 -8.27 -15.53 -7.13
C SER A 91 -7.95 -16.15 -5.77
N VAL A 92 -8.03 -15.35 -4.70
CA VAL A 92 -7.79 -15.78 -3.31
C VAL A 92 -8.77 -16.86 -2.82
N VAL A 93 -9.92 -17.03 -3.48
CA VAL A 93 -10.88 -18.10 -3.15
C VAL A 93 -10.96 -19.22 -4.20
N LEU A 94 -10.21 -19.11 -5.30
CA LEU A 94 -10.19 -20.14 -6.34
C LEU A 94 -9.38 -21.37 -5.88
N PRO A 95 -9.75 -22.59 -6.31
CA PRO A 95 -8.92 -23.77 -6.10
C PRO A 95 -7.62 -23.65 -6.90
N ASP A 96 -6.57 -24.34 -6.46
CA ASP A 96 -5.23 -24.20 -7.02
C ASP A 96 -5.14 -24.63 -8.51
N ASP A 97 -6.00 -25.55 -8.95
CA ASP A 97 -6.07 -26.02 -10.33
C ASP A 97 -6.95 -25.16 -11.26
N ALA A 98 -7.63 -24.14 -10.74
CA ALA A 98 -8.47 -23.27 -11.56
C ALA A 98 -7.65 -22.55 -12.65
N PRO A 99 -8.21 -22.36 -13.85
CA PRO A 99 -7.53 -21.62 -14.91
C PRO A 99 -7.31 -20.16 -14.49
N MET A 100 -6.06 -19.71 -14.51
CA MET A 100 -5.65 -18.36 -14.12
C MET A 100 -4.55 -17.85 -15.05
N ARG A 101 -4.53 -16.54 -15.29
CA ARG A 101 -3.40 -15.87 -15.97
C ARG A 101 -2.12 -16.07 -15.16
N LYS A 102 -0.98 -16.22 -15.84
CA LYS A 102 0.32 -16.51 -15.19
C LYS A 102 0.68 -15.52 -14.08
N TYR A 103 0.46 -14.23 -14.29
CA TYR A 103 0.76 -13.21 -13.27
C TYR A 103 -0.19 -13.27 -12.08
N ILE A 104 -1.48 -13.57 -12.29
CA ILE A 104 -2.45 -13.76 -11.19
C ILE A 104 -1.99 -14.92 -10.32
N ARG A 105 -1.68 -16.06 -10.94
CA ARG A 105 -1.18 -17.24 -10.24
C ARG A 105 0.12 -16.97 -9.47
N PHE A 106 1.07 -16.26 -10.08
CA PHE A 106 2.36 -15.96 -9.46
C PHE A 106 2.23 -15.15 -8.17
N TYR A 107 1.41 -14.09 -8.18
CA TYR A 107 1.26 -13.20 -7.02
C TYR A 107 0.21 -13.66 -6.00
N ARG A 108 -0.70 -14.58 -6.38
CA ARG A 108 -1.78 -15.06 -5.52
C ARG A 108 -1.27 -15.54 -4.16
N ASP A 109 -0.21 -16.33 -4.14
CA ASP A 109 0.31 -16.92 -2.91
C ASP A 109 0.88 -15.85 -1.97
N PHE A 110 1.53 -14.82 -2.52
CA PHE A 110 2.01 -13.67 -1.74
C PHE A 110 0.84 -12.87 -1.15
N VAL A 111 -0.24 -12.67 -1.91
CA VAL A 111 -1.45 -11.99 -1.41
C VAL A 111 -2.15 -12.82 -0.32
N LEU A 112 -2.24 -14.15 -0.47
CA LEU A 112 -2.79 -15.04 0.56
C LEU A 112 -1.98 -14.98 1.86
N VAL A 113 -0.65 -15.01 1.75
CA VAL A 113 0.25 -14.90 2.91
C VAL A 113 0.14 -13.52 3.55
N LEU A 114 0.13 -12.46 2.75
CA LEU A 114 -0.08 -11.09 3.22
C LEU A 114 -1.38 -10.96 4.01
N ASN A 115 -2.51 -11.38 3.45
CA ASN A 115 -3.82 -11.22 4.10
C ASN A 115 -3.87 -11.94 5.44
N LYS A 116 -3.27 -13.14 5.54
CA LYS A 116 -3.15 -13.87 6.81
C LYS A 116 -2.24 -13.16 7.81
N ALA A 117 -1.10 -12.65 7.35
CA ALA A 117 -0.16 -11.92 8.21
C ALA A 117 -0.79 -10.63 8.76
N LEU A 118 -1.42 -9.82 7.91
CA LEU A 118 -2.12 -8.60 8.33
C LEU A 118 -3.25 -8.90 9.33
N ALA A 119 -3.99 -9.99 9.13
CA ALA A 119 -5.06 -10.39 10.05
C ALA A 119 -4.55 -10.89 11.41
N ALA A 120 -3.28 -11.34 11.49
CA ALA A 120 -2.65 -11.82 12.70
C ALA A 120 -1.74 -10.78 13.38
N ASP A 121 -1.50 -9.64 12.73
CA ASP A 121 -0.58 -8.61 13.22
C ASP A 121 -1.28 -7.70 14.25
N ASP A 122 -0.91 -7.85 15.51
CA ASP A 122 -1.50 -7.12 16.64
C ASP A 122 -1.02 -5.66 16.75
N ARG A 123 -0.10 -5.22 15.87
CA ARG A 123 0.36 -3.84 15.76
C ARG A 123 -0.59 -2.98 14.93
N VAL A 124 -1.56 -3.60 14.23
CA VAL A 124 -2.54 -2.91 13.39
C VAL A 124 -3.97 -3.36 13.65
N GLU A 125 -4.91 -2.44 13.47
CA GLU A 125 -6.33 -2.77 13.25
C GLU A 125 -6.61 -2.78 11.76
N ILE A 126 -7.29 -3.81 11.26
CA ILE A 126 -7.49 -3.98 9.82
C ILE A 126 -8.95 -3.88 9.39
N CYS A 127 -9.15 -3.40 8.16
CA CYS A 127 -10.40 -3.48 7.44
C CYS A 127 -10.11 -3.79 5.96
N GLN A 128 -10.45 -5.00 5.50
CA GLN A 128 -10.36 -5.37 4.09
C GLN A 128 -11.68 -5.05 3.39
N LEU A 129 -11.63 -4.10 2.46
CA LEU A 129 -12.78 -3.55 1.77
C LEU A 129 -12.86 -4.04 0.32
N PRO A 130 -14.04 -4.41 -0.19
CA PRO A 130 -14.24 -4.83 -1.59
C PRO A 130 -14.37 -3.61 -2.53
N VAL A 131 -13.48 -2.63 -2.39
CA VAL A 131 -13.37 -1.48 -3.30
C VAL A 131 -12.25 -1.78 -4.30
N GLY A 132 -12.53 -1.60 -5.60
CA GLY A 132 -11.59 -1.95 -6.67
C GLY A 132 -11.28 -3.45 -6.66
N ASP A 133 -9.99 -3.80 -6.65
CA ASP A 133 -9.54 -5.20 -6.53
C ASP A 133 -9.23 -5.61 -5.08
N GLY A 134 -9.85 -4.92 -4.12
CA GLY A 134 -9.64 -5.10 -2.70
C GLY A 134 -8.59 -4.17 -2.14
N VAL A 135 -8.97 -3.38 -1.13
CA VAL A 135 -8.03 -2.56 -0.36
C VAL A 135 -8.07 -2.99 1.09
N THR A 136 -6.92 -3.30 1.68
CA THR A 136 -6.81 -3.54 3.11
C THR A 136 -6.24 -2.29 3.78
N LEU A 137 -7.06 -1.66 4.60
CA LEU A 137 -6.67 -0.55 5.46
C LEU A 137 -6.13 -1.09 6.78
N CYS A 138 -4.94 -0.66 7.17
CA CYS A 138 -4.26 -1.05 8.41
C CYS A 138 -3.98 0.21 9.23
N ARG A 139 -4.70 0.42 10.34
CA ARG A 139 -4.44 1.52 11.28
C ARG A 139 -3.41 1.07 12.30
N ARG A 140 -2.28 1.77 12.41
CA ARG A 140 -1.23 1.44 13.38
C ARG A 140 -1.70 1.72 14.81
N VAL A 141 -1.53 0.74 15.71
CA VAL A 141 -1.93 0.82 17.12
C VAL A 141 -0.82 0.53 18.13
N LYS A 142 0.33 0.01 17.68
CA LYS A 142 1.55 -0.22 18.48
C LYS A 142 2.80 0.26 17.74
#